data_AF-A0A7W0L9F0-F1
#
_entry.id   AF-A0A7W0L9F0-F1
#
_cell.length_a   1.000
_cell.length_b   1.000
_cell.length_c   1.000
_cell.angle_alpha   90.00
_cell.angle_beta   90.00
_cell.angle_gamma   90.00
#
_symmetry.space_group_name_H-M   'P 1'
#
loop_
_entity.id
_entity.type
_entity.pdbx_description
1 polymer ?
#
loop_
_entity_poly.entity_id
_entity_poly.type
_entity_poly.pdbx_seq_one_letter_code
_entity_poly.pdbx_strand_id
1 'polypeptide(L)'
;LFESRAIVAAEVAGLLAEQRADEVAPLISALRGRAQDVVDSELRRVAGRLPTLDPTQLDAVDNALRRVADKLLHQPTVRIKELVAGPAGASYTPVLRALLGLDAEAIDLAQALSVDASLPDTDRPESLSAILQEYRS
;
A
#
# COMPACT_ATOMS: atom_id res chain seq x y z
N LEU A 1 10.11 -34.95 -19.23
CA LEU A 1 8.68 -34.56 -19.29
C LEU A 1 8.21 -33.83 -18.04
N PHE A 2 8.49 -34.32 -16.82
CA PHE A 2 8.15 -33.61 -15.58
C PHE A 2 8.90 -32.27 -15.40
N GLU A 3 10.17 -32.22 -15.80
CA GLU A 3 11.01 -31.03 -15.68
C GLU A 3 10.50 -29.85 -16.54
N SER A 4 10.07 -30.12 -17.76
CA SER A 4 9.43 -29.10 -18.63
C SER A 4 8.10 -28.58 -18.05
N ARG A 5 7.29 -29.44 -17.43
CA ARG A 5 6.05 -29.02 -16.77
C ARG A 5 6.31 -28.16 -15.54
N ALA A 6 7.36 -28.46 -14.77
CA ALA A 6 7.76 -27.67 -13.60
C ALA A 6 8.24 -26.27 -14.02
N ILE A 7 9.05 -26.18 -15.08
CA ILE A 7 9.52 -24.90 -15.62
C ILE A 7 8.34 -24.06 -16.12
N VAL A 8 7.42 -24.65 -16.91
CA VAL A 8 6.23 -23.94 -17.40
C VAL A 8 5.34 -23.48 -16.25
N ALA A 9 5.15 -24.32 -15.21
CA ALA A 9 4.35 -23.94 -14.05
C ALA A 9 4.99 -22.76 -13.27
N ALA A 10 6.31 -22.76 -13.10
CA ALA A 10 7.03 -21.66 -12.47
C ALA A 10 6.91 -20.36 -13.28
N GLU A 11 7.04 -20.44 -14.60
CA GLU A 11 6.91 -19.29 -15.50
C GLU A 11 5.50 -18.70 -15.47
N VAL A 12 4.47 -19.55 -15.54
CA VAL A 12 3.07 -19.12 -15.44
C VAL A 12 2.79 -18.48 -14.08
N ALA A 13 3.35 -19.02 -12.99
CA ALA A 13 3.21 -18.42 -11.67
C ALA A 13 3.86 -17.03 -11.58
N GLY A 14 5.05 -16.86 -12.18
CA GLY A 14 5.74 -15.57 -12.29
C GLY A 14 4.93 -14.55 -13.09
N LEU A 15 4.46 -14.91 -14.27
CA LEU A 15 3.63 -14.04 -15.12
C LEU A 15 2.34 -13.60 -14.42
N LEU A 16 1.66 -14.52 -13.73
CA LEU A 16 0.45 -14.20 -12.98
C LEU A 16 0.74 -13.27 -11.78
N ALA A 17 1.92 -13.37 -11.16
CA ALA A 17 2.33 -12.46 -10.10
C ALA A 17 2.59 -11.05 -10.64
N GLU A 18 3.23 -10.93 -11.82
CA GLU A 18 3.45 -9.65 -12.50
C GLU A 18 2.12 -8.99 -12.89
N GLN A 19 1.19 -9.73 -13.49
CA GLN A 19 -0.14 -9.22 -13.84
C GLN A 19 -0.89 -8.64 -12.63
N ARG A 20 -0.83 -9.32 -11.47
CA ARG A 20 -1.45 -8.82 -10.23
C ARG A 20 -0.74 -7.59 -9.68
N ALA A 21 0.58 -7.49 -9.83
CA ALA A 21 1.32 -6.29 -9.44
C ALA A 21 0.93 -5.08 -10.31
N ASP A 22 0.69 -5.30 -11.60
CA ASP A 22 0.21 -4.26 -12.52
C ASP A 22 -1.22 -3.82 -12.19
N GLU A 23 -2.11 -4.74 -11.77
CA GLU A 23 -3.47 -4.42 -11.34
C GLU A 23 -3.53 -3.43 -10.17
N VAL A 24 -2.57 -3.49 -9.23
CA VAL A 24 -2.53 -2.59 -8.07
C VAL A 24 -1.67 -1.35 -8.26
N ALA A 25 -0.91 -1.25 -9.36
CA ALA A 25 -0.07 -0.09 -9.63
C ALA A 25 -0.87 1.24 -9.70
N PRO A 26 -2.07 1.31 -10.33
CA PRO A 26 -2.91 2.50 -10.29
C PRO A 26 -3.34 2.88 -8.87
N LEU A 27 -3.58 1.90 -8.00
CA LEU A 27 -4.00 2.13 -6.62
C LEU A 27 -2.87 2.76 -5.79
N ILE A 28 -1.65 2.25 -5.96
CA ILE A 28 -0.45 2.81 -5.33
C ILE A 28 -0.20 4.24 -5.83
N SER A 29 -0.42 4.49 -7.12
CA SER A 29 -0.31 5.84 -7.69
C SER A 29 -1.31 6.80 -7.06
N ALA A 30 -2.57 6.39 -6.93
CA ALA A 30 -3.62 7.19 -6.29
C ALA A 30 -3.30 7.48 -4.80
N LEU A 31 -2.76 6.50 -4.07
CA LEU A 31 -2.31 6.71 -2.68
C LEU A 31 -1.19 7.76 -2.60
N ARG A 32 -0.23 7.72 -3.52
CA ARG A 32 0.86 8.71 -3.59
C ARG A 32 0.35 10.11 -3.91
N GLY A 33 -0.61 10.22 -4.84
CA GLY A 33 -1.28 11.49 -5.14
C GLY A 33 -1.93 12.10 -3.90
N ARG A 34 -2.71 11.30 -3.15
CA ARG A 34 -3.32 11.76 -1.88
C ARG A 34 -2.30 12.21 -0.85
N ALA A 35 -1.16 11.53 -0.75
CA ALA A 35 -0.10 11.96 0.17
C ALA A 35 0.52 13.31 -0.24
N GLN A 36 0.67 13.55 -1.55
CA GLN A 36 1.10 14.84 -2.08
C GLN A 36 0.07 15.94 -1.76
N ASP A 37 -1.22 15.67 -1.93
CA ASP A 37 -2.29 16.62 -1.58
C ASP A 37 -2.23 17.03 -0.09
N VAL A 38 -1.96 16.07 0.80
CA VAL A 38 -1.75 16.32 2.23
C VAL A 38 -0.54 17.21 2.46
N VAL A 39 0.61 16.89 1.84
CA VAL A 39 1.82 17.72 1.94
C VAL A 39 1.56 19.16 1.48
N ASP A 40 0.91 19.33 0.34
CA ASP A 40 0.57 20.65 -0.22
C ASP A 40 -0.40 21.41 0.71
N SER A 41 -1.34 20.71 1.35
CA SER A 41 -2.25 21.31 2.33
C SER A 41 -1.52 21.80 3.59
N GLU A 42 -0.55 21.04 4.08
CA GLU A 42 0.24 21.42 5.25
C GLU A 42 1.21 22.55 4.93
N LEU A 43 1.76 22.61 3.71
CA LEU A 43 2.58 23.74 3.27
C LEU A 43 1.78 25.04 3.24
N ARG A 44 0.56 25.02 2.69
CA ARG A 44 -0.35 26.18 2.74
C ARG A 44 -0.63 26.60 4.18
N ARG A 45 -0.84 25.64 5.08
CA ARG A 45 -1.07 25.90 6.51
C ARG A 45 0.16 26.51 7.19
N VAL A 46 1.37 26.02 6.90
CA VAL A 46 2.63 26.59 7.42
C VAL A 46 2.82 28.02 6.92
N ALA A 47 2.68 28.25 5.62
CA ALA A 47 2.81 29.57 5.01
C ALA A 47 1.82 30.59 5.61
N GLY A 48 0.57 30.17 5.86
CA GLY A 48 -0.43 31.02 6.51
C GLY A 48 -0.13 31.33 7.98
N ARG A 49 0.48 30.40 8.73
CA ARG A 49 0.83 30.60 10.15
C ARG A 49 2.14 31.34 10.36
N LEU A 50 3.05 31.28 9.40
CA LEU A 50 4.41 31.84 9.49
C LEU A 50 4.68 32.72 8.26
N PRO A 51 4.03 33.89 8.14
CA PRO A 51 4.15 34.75 6.96
C PRO A 51 5.54 35.40 6.80
N THR A 52 6.40 35.31 7.82
CA THR A 52 7.76 35.86 7.83
C THR A 52 8.81 34.88 7.30
N LEU A 53 8.44 33.64 6.95
CA LEU A 53 9.39 32.69 6.36
C LEU A 53 9.83 33.18 4.98
N ASP A 54 11.13 33.12 4.73
CA ASP A 54 11.64 33.38 3.39
C ASP A 54 11.36 32.19 2.44
N PRO A 55 11.43 32.38 1.11
CA PRO A 55 11.17 31.32 0.14
C PRO A 55 12.08 30.09 0.29
N THR A 56 13.36 30.29 0.64
CA THR A 56 14.33 29.19 0.83
C THR A 56 13.94 28.32 2.02
N GLN A 57 13.45 28.93 3.09
CA GLN A 57 12.96 28.21 4.27
C GLN A 57 11.68 27.44 3.97
N LEU A 58 10.75 28.01 3.19
CA LEU A 58 9.55 27.32 2.74
C LEU A 58 9.89 26.10 1.86
N ASP A 59 10.83 26.24 0.94
CA ASP A 59 11.33 25.14 0.10
C ASP A 59 11.99 24.04 0.95
N ALA A 60 12.72 24.40 2.00
CA ALA A 60 13.32 23.43 2.92
C ALA A 60 12.24 22.63 3.67
N VAL A 61 11.13 23.27 4.06
CA VAL A 61 9.98 22.61 4.68
C VAL A 61 9.26 21.70 3.68
N ASP A 62 8.99 22.16 2.46
CA ASP A 62 8.39 21.34 1.40
C ASP A 62 9.19 20.05 1.18
N ASN A 63 10.50 20.20 0.96
CA ASN A 63 11.39 19.05 0.78
C ASN A 63 11.41 18.12 1.99
N ALA A 64 11.33 18.66 3.21
CA ALA A 64 11.26 17.83 4.42
C ALA A 64 9.95 17.04 4.50
N LEU A 65 8.81 17.66 4.21
CA LEU A 65 7.50 17.02 4.23
C LEU A 65 7.38 15.96 3.14
N ARG A 66 7.84 16.25 1.92
CA ARG A 66 7.89 15.26 0.82
C ARG A 66 8.72 14.04 1.21
N ARG A 67 9.91 14.24 1.78
CA ARG A 67 10.75 13.12 2.28
C ARG A 67 10.07 12.31 3.37
N VAL A 68 9.33 12.94 4.27
CA VAL A 68 8.56 12.21 5.30
C VAL A 68 7.47 11.38 4.63
N ALA A 69 6.68 11.96 3.73
CA ALA A 69 5.65 11.25 2.98
C ALA A 69 6.23 10.05 2.21
N ASP A 70 7.34 10.26 1.49
CA ASP A 70 8.03 9.19 0.75
C ASP A 70 8.46 8.05 1.68
N LYS A 71 9.07 8.37 2.83
CA LYS A 71 9.49 7.37 3.82
C LYS A 71 8.29 6.59 4.39
N LEU A 72 7.20 7.29 4.70
CA LEU A 72 5.99 6.66 5.22
C LEU A 72 5.31 5.75 4.19
N LEU A 73 5.34 6.12 2.91
CA LEU A 73 4.70 5.35 1.84
C LEU A 73 5.58 4.23 1.28
N HIS A 74 6.89 4.25 1.53
CA HIS A 74 7.79 3.23 1.01
C HIS A 74 7.40 1.82 1.49
N GLN A 75 7.38 1.60 2.81
CA GLN A 75 7.10 0.27 3.37
C GLN A 75 5.69 -0.25 3.03
N PRO A 76 4.61 0.54 3.17
CA PRO A 76 3.27 0.09 2.76
C PRO A 76 3.17 -0.25 1.28
N THR A 77 3.79 0.53 0.39
CA THR A 77 3.70 0.25 -1.06
C THR A 77 4.51 -0.96 -1.48
N VAL A 78 5.64 -1.24 -0.82
CA VAL A 78 6.37 -2.50 -0.99
C VAL A 78 5.51 -3.67 -0.50
N ARG A 79 4.93 -3.56 0.70
CA ARG A 79 4.13 -4.64 1.28
C ARG A 79 2.90 -4.99 0.45
N ILE A 80 2.23 -4.00 -0.13
CA ILE A 80 1.11 -4.19 -1.06
C ILE A 80 1.55 -5.04 -2.25
N LYS A 81 2.70 -4.72 -2.87
CA LYS A 81 3.23 -5.45 -4.02
C LYS A 81 3.56 -6.90 -3.68
N GLU A 82 4.16 -7.14 -2.52
CA GLU A 82 4.46 -8.51 -2.04
C GLU A 82 3.18 -9.32 -1.82
N LEU A 83 2.16 -8.74 -1.20
CA LEU A 83 0.89 -9.41 -0.91
C LEU A 83 0.19 -9.87 -2.20
N VAL A 84 0.19 -9.04 -3.24
CA VAL A 84 -0.45 -9.41 -4.52
C VAL A 84 0.41 -10.30 -5.40
N ALA A 85 1.73 -10.26 -5.25
CA ALA A 85 2.63 -11.18 -5.94
C ALA A 85 2.52 -12.61 -5.39
N GLY A 86 2.17 -12.76 -4.10
CA GLY A 86 2.05 -14.05 -3.43
C GLY A 86 0.92 -14.96 -3.94
N PRO A 87 0.90 -16.24 -3.50
CA PRO A 87 -0.08 -17.25 -3.96
C PRO A 87 -1.54 -16.86 -3.69
N ALA A 88 -1.79 -16.10 -2.61
CA ALA A 88 -3.11 -15.60 -2.23
C ALA A 88 -3.43 -14.22 -2.83
N GLY A 89 -2.59 -13.69 -3.74
CA GLY A 89 -2.70 -12.32 -4.23
C GLY A 89 -4.04 -11.97 -4.87
N ALA A 90 -4.67 -12.93 -5.57
CA ALA A 90 -5.99 -12.75 -6.17
C ALA A 90 -7.09 -12.45 -5.14
N SER A 91 -6.96 -12.99 -3.93
CA SER A 91 -7.90 -12.73 -2.82
C SER A 91 -7.63 -11.39 -2.12
N TYR A 92 -6.40 -10.88 -2.18
CA TYR A 92 -6.02 -9.63 -1.52
C TYR A 92 -6.32 -8.37 -2.35
N THR A 93 -6.31 -8.44 -3.69
CA THR A 93 -6.57 -7.27 -4.55
C THR A 93 -7.88 -6.53 -4.22
N PRO A 94 -9.04 -7.20 -4.05
CA PRO A 94 -10.29 -6.52 -3.68
C PRO A 94 -10.23 -5.84 -2.30
N VAL A 95 -9.58 -6.48 -1.31
CA VAL A 95 -9.41 -5.93 0.04
C VAL A 95 -8.51 -4.69 0.00
N LEU A 96 -7.45 -4.71 -0.80
CA LEU A 96 -6.55 -3.58 -0.98
C LEU A 96 -7.24 -2.39 -1.66
N ARG A 97 -8.09 -2.63 -2.67
CA ARG A 97 -8.93 -1.59 -3.28
C ARG A 97 -9.84 -0.92 -2.25
N ALA A 98 -10.46 -1.72 -1.38
CA ALA A 98 -11.31 -1.22 -0.32
C ALA A 98 -10.54 -0.43 0.75
N LEU A 99 -9.41 -0.98 1.23
CA LEU A 99 -8.56 -0.36 2.25
C LEU A 99 -8.01 0.99 1.80
N LEU A 100 -7.68 1.11 0.52
CA LEU A 100 -7.24 2.37 -0.06
C LEU A 100 -8.39 3.33 -0.35
N GLY A 101 -9.65 2.93 -0.15
CA GLY A 101 -10.83 3.77 -0.33
C GLY A 101 -10.92 4.35 -1.74
N LEU A 102 -10.61 3.52 -2.75
CA LEU A 102 -10.56 3.94 -4.15
C LEU A 102 -11.83 3.59 -4.94
N ASP A 103 -12.72 2.76 -4.36
CA ASP A 103 -14.02 2.42 -4.94
C ASP A 103 -15.11 2.39 -3.85
N ALA A 104 -16.24 3.07 -4.06
CA ALA A 104 -17.38 3.03 -3.14
C ALA A 104 -17.98 1.62 -3.02
N GLU A 105 -18.00 0.83 -4.11
CA GLU A 105 -18.39 -0.58 -4.11
C GLU A 105 -17.42 -1.48 -3.33
N ALA A 106 -16.13 -1.12 -3.27
CA ALA A 106 -15.15 -1.91 -2.52
C ALA A 106 -15.31 -1.72 -1.00
N ILE A 107 -15.81 -0.57 -0.55
CA ILE A 107 -16.13 -0.32 0.87
C ILE A 107 -17.25 -1.27 1.33
N ASP A 108 -18.28 -1.46 0.52
CA ASP A 108 -19.37 -2.42 0.79
C ASP A 108 -18.86 -3.87 0.82
N LEU A 109 -17.94 -4.23 -0.08
CA LEU A 109 -17.30 -5.55 -0.09
C LEU A 109 -16.42 -5.79 1.15
N ALA A 110 -15.64 -4.80 1.61
CA ALA A 110 -14.86 -4.93 2.83
C ALA A 110 -15.73 -5.03 4.09
N GLN A 111 -16.89 -4.36 4.10
CA GLN A 111 -17.89 -4.54 5.15
C GLN A 111 -18.53 -5.92 5.12
N ALA A 112 -18.78 -6.50 3.95
CA ALA A 112 -19.27 -7.87 3.83
C ALA A 112 -18.21 -8.91 4.27
N LEU A 113 -16.95 -8.70 3.92
CA LEU A 113 -15.83 -9.56 4.32
C LEU A 113 -15.49 -9.46 5.81
N SER A 114 -15.78 -8.34 6.48
CA SER A 114 -15.61 -8.18 7.93
C SER A 114 -16.68 -8.91 8.75
N VAL A 115 -17.82 -9.25 8.15
CA VAL A 115 -18.86 -10.11 8.76
C VAL A 115 -18.46 -11.59 8.67
N ASP A 116 -17.69 -11.99 7.67
CA ASP A 116 -17.23 -13.37 7.45
C ASP A 116 -15.80 -13.62 8.01
N ALA A 117 -15.23 -12.65 8.74
CA ALA A 117 -13.89 -12.70 9.31
C ALA A 117 -13.80 -13.61 10.56
N SER A 118 -14.36 -14.81 10.49
CA SER A 118 -13.71 -15.96 11.12
C SER A 118 -12.76 -16.53 10.08
N LEU A 119 -11.65 -15.83 9.83
CA LEU A 119 -10.52 -16.38 9.07
C LEU A 119 -10.22 -17.79 9.65
N PRO A 120 -10.15 -18.85 8.82
CA PRO A 120 -9.73 -20.14 9.33
C PRO A 120 -8.37 -19.96 10.01
N ASP A 121 -8.26 -20.42 11.25
CA ASP A 121 -7.10 -20.27 12.14
C ASP A 121 -5.80 -20.93 11.60
N THR A 122 -5.85 -21.45 10.37
CA THR A 122 -4.81 -22.27 9.74
C THR A 122 -3.77 -21.47 8.97
N ASP A 123 -3.98 -20.17 8.71
CA ASP A 123 -3.02 -19.30 8.00
C ASP A 123 -2.75 -17.98 8.74
N ARG A 124 -2.74 -18.01 10.08
CA ARG A 124 -2.14 -16.91 10.84
C ARG A 124 -0.63 -17.02 10.66
N PRO A 125 0.06 -16.16 9.86
CA PRO A 125 1.51 -16.17 9.89
C PRO A 125 1.92 -15.89 11.33
N GLU A 126 2.84 -16.69 11.87
CA GLU A 126 3.35 -16.63 13.26
C GLU A 126 3.92 -15.25 13.69
N SER A 127 3.75 -14.19 12.90
CA SER A 127 4.46 -12.93 13.10
C SER A 127 3.66 -11.67 12.82
N LEU A 128 2.32 -11.70 12.70
CA LEU A 128 1.56 -10.43 12.72
C LEU A 128 1.62 -9.76 14.10
N SER A 129 1.66 -10.57 15.16
CA SER A 129 1.93 -10.12 16.53
C SER A 129 3.37 -9.63 16.72
N ALA A 130 4.35 -10.29 16.11
CA ALA A 130 5.76 -9.89 16.17
C ALA A 130 6.03 -8.57 15.41
N ILE A 131 5.44 -8.40 14.22
CA ILE A 131 5.60 -7.20 13.37
C ILE A 131 4.98 -5.96 14.04
N LEU A 132 3.86 -6.10 14.77
CA LEU A 132 3.24 -5.00 15.50
C LEU A 132 3.96 -4.67 16.82
N GLN A 133 4.76 -5.59 17.34
CA GLN A 133 5.55 -5.38 18.56
C GLN A 133 6.84 -4.59 18.27
N GLU A 134 7.40 -4.72 17.06
CA GLU A 134 8.61 -4.01 16.63
C GLU A 134 8.35 -2.54 16.25
N TYR A 135 7.09 -2.15 15.99
CA TYR A 135 6.70 -0.75 15.73
C TYR A 135 6.41 0.09 16.99
N ARG A 136 6.55 -0.49 18.18
CA ARG A 136 6.28 0.18 19.47
C ARG A 136 7.56 0.64 20.21
N SER A 137 8.70 0.71 19.52
CA SER A 137 9.99 1.22 19.99
C SER A 137 10.56 2.23 19.00
#